data_AF-A0A3E0VG61-F1
#
_entry.id   AF-A0A3E0VG61-F1
#
_cell.length_a   1.000
_cell.length_b   1.000
_cell.length_c   1.000
_cell.angle_alpha   90.00
_cell.angle_beta   90.00
_cell.angle_gamma   90.00
#
_symmetry.space_group_name_H-M   'P 1'
#
loop_
_entity.id
_entity.type
_entity.pdbx_description
1 polymer ?
#
loop_
_entity_poly.entity_id
_entity_poly.type
_entity_poly.pdbx_seq_one_letter_code
_entity_poly.pdbx_strand_id
1 'polypeptide(L)'
;MLPRKRLLVPGAALAALVVAAITGCAPTVALEPAAGATDPGCAEVMVRLPTTVAEETSRETNAQATAAWGSPAAVLLRCGVAEYGPTTLPCLDIGNTSSQTGQSIQWIEDDSEKPSYTYTTFGRSPATQVIVDSNAVSATTVLIDLQSAVAAIPQTSVCTNPDDVLGTAGSGSATGSATDPTSTNPTSTDPSSTDPATGPAGTDAATLAPSDSGAPFIIETTPPAPAN
;
A
#
# COMPACT_ATOMS: atom_id res chain seq x y z
N MET A 1 68.40 33.87 5.21
CA MET A 1 67.04 34.04 5.79
C MET A 1 66.30 32.71 5.60
N LEU A 2 65.90 32.07 6.71
CA LEU A 2 65.47 30.66 6.75
C LEU A 2 64.16 30.39 5.97
N PRO A 3 64.02 29.21 5.33
CA PRO A 3 62.79 28.80 4.69
C PRO A 3 61.71 28.54 5.76
N ARG A 4 60.64 29.33 5.72
CA ARG A 4 59.42 29.09 6.52
C ARG A 4 58.79 27.77 6.08
N LYS A 5 59.09 26.68 6.78
CA LYS A 5 58.32 25.43 6.71
C LYS A 5 56.88 25.76 7.11
N ARG A 6 55.98 25.82 6.14
CA ARG A 6 54.53 25.84 6.39
C ARG A 6 54.20 24.49 7.03
N LEU A 7 54.07 24.47 8.35
CA LEU A 7 53.47 23.32 9.03
C LEU A 7 52.03 23.21 8.50
N LEU A 8 51.80 22.21 7.65
CA LEU A 8 50.47 21.74 7.31
C LEU A 8 49.84 21.26 8.62
N VAL A 9 48.86 22.02 9.12
CA VAL A 9 48.14 21.75 10.35
C VAL A 9 47.31 20.47 10.14
N PRO A 10 47.61 19.35 10.83
CA PRO A 10 46.87 18.09 10.68
C PRO A 10 45.40 18.20 11.12
N GLY A 11 45.00 19.31 11.77
CA GLY A 11 43.63 19.58 12.18
C GLY A 11 42.65 19.85 11.03
N ALA A 12 43.10 20.28 9.85
CA ALA A 12 42.19 20.58 8.74
C ALA A 12 41.54 19.32 8.14
N ALA A 13 42.28 18.22 8.09
CA ALA A 13 41.75 16.93 7.62
C ALA A 13 40.75 16.34 8.63
N LEU A 14 41.01 16.47 9.93
CA LEU A 14 40.10 16.01 10.98
C LEU A 14 38.78 16.81 10.98
N ALA A 15 38.86 18.13 10.79
CA ALA A 15 37.68 18.99 10.73
C ALA A 15 36.81 18.69 9.50
N ALA A 16 37.40 18.44 8.32
CA ALA A 16 36.66 18.06 7.13
C ALA A 16 35.93 16.72 7.28
N LEU A 17 36.55 15.76 7.97
CA LEU A 17 35.97 14.44 8.23
C LEU A 17 34.79 14.51 9.22
N VAL A 18 34.87 15.38 10.23
CA VAL A 18 33.76 15.64 11.17
C VAL A 18 32.59 16.35 10.48
N VAL A 19 32.84 17.33 9.60
CA VAL A 19 31.76 18.03 8.87
C VAL A 19 31.04 17.09 7.90
N ALA A 20 31.76 16.21 7.21
CA ALA A 20 31.16 15.20 6.32
C ALA A 20 30.32 14.15 7.08
N ALA A 21 30.64 13.88 8.35
CA ALA A 21 29.88 12.95 9.17
C ALA A 21 28.51 13.49 9.61
N ILE A 22 28.29 14.82 9.60
CA ILE A 22 27.06 15.45 10.10
C ILE A 22 26.03 15.67 8.97
N THR A 23 26.44 15.69 7.70
CA THR A 23 25.54 15.95 6.56
C THR A 23 24.75 14.73 6.07
N GLY A 24 24.88 13.57 6.74
CA GLY A 24 24.23 12.31 6.32
C GLY A 24 22.86 12.03 6.93
N CYS A 25 22.42 12.79 7.94
CA CYS A 25 21.11 12.56 8.57
C CYS A 25 20.03 13.35 7.83
N ALA A 26 19.15 12.65 7.08
CA ALA A 26 17.92 13.26 6.60
C ALA A 26 17.06 13.70 7.81
N PRO A 27 16.48 14.91 7.80
CA PRO A 27 15.70 15.39 8.93
C PRO A 27 14.45 14.52 9.13
N THR A 28 14.22 14.09 10.37
CA THR A 28 12.99 13.39 10.76
C THR A 28 11.78 14.32 10.59
N VAL A 29 10.66 13.77 10.13
CA VAL A 29 9.40 14.51 10.01
C VAL A 29 8.72 14.50 11.37
N ALA A 30 8.52 15.69 11.94
CA ALA A 30 7.81 15.85 13.20
C ALA A 30 6.31 15.67 12.98
N LEU A 31 5.72 14.67 13.64
CA LEU A 31 4.28 14.38 13.64
C LEU A 31 3.81 14.14 15.06
N GLU A 32 2.49 14.15 15.24
CA GLU A 32 1.83 13.77 16.50
C GLU A 32 1.12 12.43 16.31
N PRO A 33 1.28 11.45 17.23
CA PRO A 33 0.51 10.22 17.17
C PRO A 33 -1.00 10.52 17.20
N ALA A 34 -1.79 9.62 16.62
CA ALA A 34 -3.23 9.67 16.83
C ALA A 34 -3.60 9.07 18.19
N ALA A 35 -4.80 9.37 18.70
CA ALA A 35 -5.24 8.89 20.01
C ALA A 35 -5.26 7.35 20.12
N GLY A 36 -5.55 6.66 19.01
CA GLY A 36 -5.53 5.20 18.90
C GLY A 36 -4.24 4.63 18.32
N ALA A 37 -3.12 5.37 18.28
CA ALA A 37 -1.88 4.93 17.63
C ALA A 37 -1.29 3.62 18.17
N THR A 38 -1.62 3.23 19.41
CA THR A 38 -1.17 1.98 20.05
C THR A 38 -2.03 0.77 19.71
N ASP A 39 -3.06 0.92 18.88
CA ASP A 39 -3.92 -0.20 18.50
C ASP A 39 -3.14 -1.24 17.67
N PRO A 40 -3.27 -2.56 17.95
CA PRO A 40 -2.57 -3.60 17.19
C PRO A 40 -2.86 -3.58 15.69
N GLY A 41 -4.04 -3.13 15.25
CA GLY A 41 -4.37 -2.95 13.83
C GLY A 41 -3.46 -1.93 13.15
N CYS A 42 -3.03 -0.89 13.87
CA CYS A 42 -2.04 0.04 13.35
C CYS A 42 -0.65 -0.60 13.20
N ALA A 43 -0.26 -1.51 14.09
CA ALA A 43 0.99 -2.24 13.93
C ALA A 43 0.98 -3.07 12.62
N GLU A 44 -0.13 -3.72 12.30
CA GLU A 44 -0.29 -4.46 11.03
C GLU A 44 -0.21 -3.56 9.79
N VAL A 45 -0.72 -2.33 9.86
CA VAL A 45 -0.54 -1.33 8.78
C VAL A 45 0.93 -0.96 8.66
N MET A 46 1.57 -0.58 9.77
CA MET A 46 2.94 -0.07 9.78
C MET A 46 3.96 -1.06 9.22
N VAL A 47 3.85 -2.35 9.55
CA VAL A 47 4.79 -3.38 9.07
C VAL A 47 4.62 -3.73 7.59
N ARG A 48 3.53 -3.28 6.96
CA ARG A 48 3.20 -3.52 5.55
C ARG A 48 3.39 -2.28 4.68
N LEU A 49 3.78 -1.14 5.28
CA LEU A 49 3.99 0.10 4.52
C LEU A 49 5.12 -0.07 3.50
N PRO A 50 4.92 0.39 2.26
CA PRO A 50 5.96 0.34 1.25
C PRO A 50 7.04 1.38 1.51
N THR A 51 8.26 1.09 1.07
CA THR A 51 9.39 2.03 1.14
C THR A 51 9.24 3.22 0.18
N THR A 52 8.32 3.12 -0.79
CA THR A 52 8.04 4.14 -1.80
C THR A 52 6.53 4.27 -1.99
N VAL A 53 6.03 5.50 -2.07
CA VAL A 53 4.62 5.85 -2.33
C VAL A 53 4.60 6.99 -3.32
N ALA A 54 3.88 6.84 -4.44
CA ALA A 54 3.84 7.81 -5.53
C ALA A 54 5.25 8.27 -5.97
N GLU A 55 6.18 7.31 -6.10
CA GLU A 55 7.61 7.51 -6.41
C GLU A 55 8.42 8.26 -5.32
N GLU A 56 7.78 8.72 -4.25
CA GLU A 56 8.44 9.37 -3.12
C GLU A 56 9.00 8.34 -2.14
N THR A 57 10.24 8.57 -1.68
CA THR A 57 10.92 7.67 -0.73
C THR A 57 10.46 7.92 0.71
N SER A 58 10.32 6.85 1.50
CA SER A 58 9.93 6.93 2.91
C SER A 58 10.92 7.74 3.74
N ARG A 59 10.41 8.40 4.78
CA ARG A 59 11.17 9.19 5.74
C ARG A 59 10.86 8.78 7.16
N GLU A 60 11.88 8.91 8.00
CA GLU A 60 11.76 8.73 9.43
C GLU A 60 10.79 9.74 10.04
N THR A 61 9.88 9.25 10.87
CA THR A 61 8.98 10.06 11.69
C THR A 61 9.26 9.83 13.17
N ASN A 62 8.86 10.77 14.03
CA ASN A 62 9.14 10.70 15.47
C ASN A 62 7.91 10.33 16.33
N ALA A 63 6.81 9.92 15.69
CA ALA A 63 5.56 9.54 16.35
C ALA A 63 5.19 8.08 16.08
N GLN A 64 4.37 7.51 16.97
CA GLN A 64 3.88 6.14 16.81
C GLN A 64 2.80 6.08 15.72
N ALA A 65 2.78 4.97 14.99
CA ALA A 65 1.83 4.72 13.91
C ALA A 65 1.75 5.85 12.86
N THR A 66 2.91 6.47 12.59
CA THR A 66 3.05 7.51 11.57
C THR A 66 4.11 7.17 10.52
N ALA A 67 3.89 7.64 9.30
CA ALA A 67 4.86 7.55 8.21
C ALA A 67 4.82 8.81 7.34
N ALA A 68 5.90 9.05 6.61
CA ALA A 68 5.99 10.17 5.68
C ALA A 68 6.79 9.77 4.45
N TRP A 69 6.49 10.38 3.30
CA TRP A 69 7.24 10.18 2.06
C TRP A 69 7.56 11.54 1.42
N GLY A 70 8.76 11.63 0.84
CA GLY A 70 9.23 12.75 0.03
C GLY A 70 9.96 13.87 0.77
N SER A 71 10.73 14.67 0.03
CA SER A 71 11.54 15.77 0.59
C SER A 71 11.45 17.05 -0.24
N PRO A 72 10.60 18.04 0.13
CA PRO A 72 9.73 18.11 1.32
C PRO A 72 8.66 17.01 1.38
N ALA A 73 8.10 16.73 2.57
CA ALA A 73 7.11 15.66 2.71
C ALA A 73 5.86 15.97 1.89
N ALA A 74 5.53 15.08 0.94
CA ALA A 74 4.36 15.18 0.07
C ALA A 74 3.20 14.31 0.56
N VAL A 75 3.51 13.27 1.34
CA VAL A 75 2.54 12.33 1.90
C VAL A 75 2.83 12.14 3.38
N LEU A 76 1.80 12.23 4.22
CA LEU A 76 1.86 11.93 5.64
C LEU A 76 0.78 10.89 5.96
N LEU A 77 1.10 9.91 6.81
CA LEU A 77 0.16 8.90 7.28
C LEU A 77 0.11 8.88 8.80
N ARG A 78 -1.10 8.74 9.35
CA ARG A 78 -1.37 8.54 10.78
C ARG A 78 -2.45 7.47 10.93
N CYS A 79 -2.16 6.39 11.66
CA CYS A 79 -3.16 5.37 12.01
C CYS A 79 -3.66 5.56 13.45
N GLY A 80 -4.94 5.24 13.70
CA GLY A 80 -5.58 5.39 15.01
C GLY A 80 -6.27 6.73 15.18
N VAL A 81 -6.64 7.41 14.08
CA VAL A 81 -7.43 8.63 14.14
C VAL A 81 -8.88 8.32 14.50
N ALA A 82 -9.66 9.35 14.84
CA ALA A 82 -11.09 9.18 15.06
C ALA A 82 -11.77 8.69 13.78
N GLU A 83 -12.63 7.68 13.93
CA GLU A 83 -13.45 7.16 12.84
C GLU A 83 -14.53 8.16 12.43
N TYR A 84 -14.85 8.17 11.15
CA TYR A 84 -15.99 8.92 10.65
C TYR A 84 -17.29 8.21 10.98
N GLY A 85 -18.24 8.97 11.53
CA GLY A 85 -19.66 8.62 11.49
C GLY A 85 -20.28 8.95 10.11
N PRO A 86 -21.62 9.03 10.02
CA PRO A 86 -22.29 9.53 8.82
C PRO A 86 -21.79 10.93 8.45
N THR A 87 -21.41 11.11 7.19
CA THR A 87 -20.86 12.37 6.67
C THR A 87 -21.39 12.65 5.26
N THR A 88 -21.35 13.92 4.85
CA THR A 88 -21.66 14.36 3.48
C THR A 88 -20.39 14.65 2.66
N LEU A 89 -19.21 14.46 3.26
CA LEU A 89 -17.95 14.58 2.54
C LEU A 89 -17.87 13.53 1.41
N PRO A 90 -17.17 13.84 0.30
CA PRO A 90 -16.97 12.87 -0.77
C PRO A 90 -16.35 11.58 -0.23
N CYS A 91 -16.91 10.44 -0.65
CA CYS A 91 -16.33 9.14 -0.37
C CYS A 91 -15.82 8.51 -1.65
N LEU A 92 -14.53 8.15 -1.64
CA LEU A 92 -13.82 7.55 -2.74
C LEU A 92 -13.68 6.05 -2.50
N ASP A 93 -14.06 5.27 -3.52
CA ASP A 93 -13.83 3.83 -3.56
C ASP A 93 -12.56 3.55 -4.38
N ILE A 94 -11.46 3.22 -3.72
CA ILE A 94 -10.16 2.99 -4.36
C ILE A 94 -9.76 1.51 -4.24
N GLY A 95 -9.63 0.83 -5.38
CA GLY A 95 -9.17 -0.56 -5.46
C GLY A 95 -9.55 -1.24 -6.77
N ASN A 96 -9.08 -2.47 -6.99
CA ASN A 96 -9.54 -3.26 -8.13
C ASN A 96 -10.92 -3.88 -7.83
N THR A 97 -11.86 -3.67 -8.75
CA THR A 97 -13.20 -4.29 -8.74
C THR A 97 -13.22 -5.63 -9.47
N SER A 98 -12.07 -6.05 -10.04
CA SER A 98 -11.99 -7.18 -10.97
C SER A 98 -11.51 -8.49 -10.36
N SER A 99 -10.95 -8.50 -9.14
CA SER A 99 -10.44 -9.73 -8.54
C SER A 99 -11.40 -10.29 -7.50
N GLN A 100 -11.67 -11.58 -7.61
CA GLN A 100 -12.40 -12.43 -6.64
C GLN A 100 -11.69 -12.56 -5.27
N THR A 101 -10.79 -11.61 -4.95
CA THR A 101 -10.15 -11.36 -3.66
C THR A 101 -10.56 -10.02 -3.02
N GLY A 102 -11.24 -9.13 -3.77
CA GLY A 102 -12.47 -8.43 -3.37
C GLY A 102 -12.47 -7.41 -2.22
N GLN A 103 -11.46 -6.57 -2.00
CA GLN A 103 -11.54 -5.49 -0.99
C GLN A 103 -10.99 -4.17 -1.53
N SER A 104 -11.88 -3.28 -1.96
CA SER A 104 -11.57 -1.88 -2.15
C SER A 104 -11.59 -1.13 -0.81
N ILE A 105 -10.83 -0.03 -0.72
CA ILE A 105 -10.77 0.81 0.47
C ILE A 105 -11.64 2.05 0.24
N GLN A 106 -12.54 2.28 1.18
CA GLN A 106 -13.39 3.46 1.20
C GLN A 106 -12.66 4.60 1.92
N TRP A 107 -12.51 5.75 1.28
CA TRP A 107 -11.82 6.92 1.81
C TRP A 107 -12.74 8.12 1.84
N ILE A 108 -12.91 8.74 3.00
CA ILE A 108 -13.53 10.06 3.11
C ILE A 108 -12.49 11.10 2.74
N GLU A 109 -12.79 11.92 1.74
CA GLU A 109 -11.98 13.04 1.31
C GLU A 109 -12.42 14.33 2.02
N ASP A 110 -11.47 14.99 2.69
CA ASP A 110 -11.62 16.33 3.23
C ASP A 110 -10.67 17.27 2.48
N ASP A 111 -11.28 18.28 1.88
CA ASP A 111 -10.67 19.22 0.94
C ASP A 111 -10.58 20.65 1.51
N SER A 112 -10.79 20.79 2.82
CA SER A 112 -10.81 22.08 3.53
C SER A 112 -9.45 22.78 3.60
N GLU A 113 -8.34 22.03 3.50
CA GLU A 113 -6.97 22.53 3.63
C GLU A 113 -6.19 22.57 2.28
N LYS A 114 -6.91 22.63 1.15
CA LYS A 114 -6.30 22.72 -0.19
C LYS A 114 -5.11 23.70 -0.24
N PRO A 115 -3.98 23.31 -0.86
CA PRO A 115 -3.76 22.13 -1.71
C PRO A 115 -3.44 20.83 -0.94
N SER A 116 -3.53 20.83 0.39
CA SER A 116 -3.38 19.62 1.20
C SER A 116 -4.75 18.94 1.35
N TYR A 117 -4.86 17.71 0.86
CA TYR A 117 -6.07 16.90 0.96
C TYR A 117 -5.89 15.85 2.04
N THR A 118 -6.93 15.65 2.85
CA THR A 118 -6.94 14.62 3.88
C THR A 118 -7.88 13.49 3.49
N TYR A 119 -7.37 12.28 3.47
CA TYR A 119 -8.12 11.06 3.20
C TYR A 119 -8.16 10.21 4.44
N THR A 120 -9.34 9.82 4.91
CA THR A 120 -9.47 8.93 6.09
C THR A 120 -10.30 7.70 5.74
N THR A 121 -9.83 6.52 6.12
CA THR A 121 -10.54 5.26 5.85
C THR A 121 -11.91 5.26 6.50
N PHE A 122 -12.94 4.90 5.73
CA PHE A 122 -14.30 4.69 6.23
C PHE A 122 -14.55 3.22 6.56
N GLY A 123 -15.28 2.95 7.64
CA GLY A 123 -15.68 1.60 8.02
C GLY A 123 -14.52 0.68 8.42
N ARG A 124 -13.45 1.25 8.98
CA ARG A 124 -12.30 0.50 9.52
C ARG A 124 -11.94 1.05 10.89
N SER A 125 -11.73 0.14 11.84
CA SER A 125 -11.34 0.42 13.22
C SER A 125 -10.05 -0.35 13.52
N PRO A 126 -8.91 0.33 13.74
CA PRO A 126 -8.72 1.78 13.78
C PRO A 126 -8.78 2.43 12.38
N ALA A 127 -9.13 3.72 12.33
CA ALA A 127 -9.07 4.48 11.08
C ALA A 127 -7.64 4.97 10.75
N THR A 128 -7.31 4.95 9.47
CA THR A 128 -6.04 5.49 8.93
C THR A 128 -6.32 6.78 8.17
N GLN A 129 -5.54 7.81 8.47
CA GLN A 129 -5.53 9.10 7.79
C GLN A 129 -4.28 9.24 6.92
N VAL A 130 -4.45 9.77 5.72
CA VAL A 130 -3.39 10.10 4.78
C VAL A 130 -3.59 11.55 4.33
N ILE A 131 -2.56 12.38 4.50
CA ILE A 131 -2.55 13.76 4.03
C ILE A 131 -1.64 13.83 2.80
N VAL A 132 -2.13 14.44 1.72
CA VAL A 132 -1.45 14.50 0.43
C VAL A 132 -1.37 15.95 -0.06
N ASP A 133 -0.17 16.41 -0.42
CA ASP A 133 0.01 17.65 -1.18
C ASP A 133 -0.26 17.39 -2.66
N SER A 134 -1.40 17.89 -3.15
CA SER A 134 -1.82 17.68 -4.54
C SER A 134 -0.94 18.39 -5.57
N ASN A 135 -0.08 19.33 -5.16
CA ASN A 135 0.88 19.96 -6.06
C ASN A 135 2.12 19.10 -6.30
N ALA A 136 2.39 18.14 -5.41
CA ALA A 136 3.57 17.29 -5.46
C ALA A 136 3.26 15.92 -6.06
N VAL A 137 2.17 15.27 -5.63
CA VAL A 137 1.83 13.90 -6.02
C VAL A 137 0.33 13.70 -6.27
N SER A 138 -0.02 12.63 -7.00
CA SER A 138 -1.41 12.22 -7.24
C SER A 138 -1.97 11.46 -6.05
N ALA A 139 -3.06 11.95 -5.45
CA ALA A 139 -3.75 11.28 -4.35
C ALA A 139 -4.18 9.86 -4.71
N THR A 140 -4.74 9.63 -5.89
CA THR A 140 -5.14 8.28 -6.33
C THR A 140 -3.96 7.31 -6.35
N THR A 141 -2.79 7.76 -6.82
CA THR A 141 -1.58 6.93 -6.83
C THR A 141 -1.15 6.60 -5.41
N VAL A 142 -1.12 7.60 -4.52
CA VAL A 142 -0.81 7.41 -3.09
C VAL A 142 -1.73 6.38 -2.45
N LEU A 143 -3.05 6.51 -2.65
CA LEU A 143 -4.04 5.62 -2.03
C LEU A 143 -3.97 4.18 -2.59
N ILE A 144 -3.62 4.00 -3.87
CA ILE A 144 -3.38 2.68 -4.47
C ILE A 144 -2.14 2.03 -3.87
N ASP A 145 -1.02 2.77 -3.76
CA ASP A 145 0.23 2.24 -3.22
C ASP A 145 0.09 1.80 -1.75
N LEU A 146 -0.76 2.49 -0.99
CA LEU A 146 -1.06 2.18 0.42
C LEU A 146 -2.13 1.09 0.60
N GLN A 147 -2.80 0.66 -0.47
CA GLN A 147 -3.97 -0.22 -0.39
C GLN A 147 -3.67 -1.52 0.37
N SER A 148 -2.55 -2.18 0.08
CA SER A 148 -2.19 -3.47 0.68
C SER A 148 -1.93 -3.37 2.18
N ALA A 149 -1.33 -2.27 2.64
CA ALA A 149 -1.07 -2.01 4.04
C ALA A 149 -2.37 -1.72 4.80
N VAL A 150 -3.21 -0.84 4.26
CA VAL A 150 -4.48 -0.43 4.88
C VAL A 150 -5.51 -1.57 4.87
N ALA A 151 -5.47 -2.45 3.87
CA ALA A 151 -6.31 -3.64 3.79
C ALA A 151 -6.12 -4.62 4.97
N ALA A 152 -5.05 -4.46 5.76
CA ALA A 152 -4.82 -5.25 6.96
C ALA A 152 -5.93 -5.11 8.02
N ILE A 153 -6.56 -3.94 8.10
CA ILE A 153 -7.64 -3.66 9.05
C ILE A 153 -8.96 -4.02 8.38
N PRO A 154 -9.78 -4.96 8.89
CA PRO A 154 -11.01 -5.39 8.23
C PRO A 154 -12.00 -4.24 7.96
N GLN A 155 -12.74 -4.33 6.85
CA GLN A 155 -13.81 -3.38 6.51
C GLN A 155 -15.14 -3.85 7.10
N THR A 156 -15.77 -2.99 7.90
CA THR A 156 -17.06 -3.24 8.55
C THR A 156 -18.21 -2.45 7.94
N SER A 157 -17.91 -1.35 7.25
CA SER A 157 -18.89 -0.47 6.60
C SER A 157 -18.37 0.01 5.25
N VAL A 158 -19.29 0.32 4.34
CA VAL A 158 -18.97 0.90 3.03
C VAL A 158 -19.78 2.17 2.80
N CYS A 159 -19.30 3.02 1.91
CA CYS A 159 -20.04 4.20 1.50
C CYS A 159 -21.27 3.80 0.70
N THR A 160 -22.36 4.53 0.88
CA THR A 160 -23.62 4.31 0.16
C THR A 160 -23.81 5.43 -0.85
N ASN A 161 -23.87 5.11 -2.14
CA ASN A 161 -24.27 6.08 -3.16
C ASN A 161 -25.81 6.13 -3.23
N PRO A 162 -26.43 7.32 -3.40
CA PRO A 162 -27.85 7.44 -3.78
C PRO A 162 -28.29 6.46 -4.88
N ASP A 163 -27.45 6.19 -5.88
CA ASP A 163 -27.80 5.27 -6.97
C ASP A 163 -27.84 3.79 -6.54
N ASP A 164 -27.08 3.41 -5.51
CA ASP A 164 -27.06 2.05 -4.95
C ASP A 164 -28.34 1.77 -4.16
N VAL A 165 -28.83 2.76 -3.41
CA VAL A 165 -30.05 2.64 -2.61
C VAL A 165 -31.31 2.76 -3.47
N LEU A 166 -31.23 3.43 -4.62
CA LEU A 166 -32.34 3.58 -5.57
C LEU A 166 -32.39 2.44 -6.61
N GLY A 167 -31.41 1.52 -6.62
CA GLY A 167 -31.42 0.32 -7.47
C GLY A 167 -31.10 0.58 -8.94
N THR A 168 -30.45 1.70 -9.27
CA THR A 168 -30.11 2.09 -10.66
C THR A 168 -28.81 1.45 -11.16
N ALA A 169 -28.02 0.82 -10.29
CA ALA A 169 -26.79 0.08 -10.61
C ALA A 169 -27.02 -1.26 -11.36
N GLY A 170 -28.08 -1.32 -12.18
CA GLY A 170 -28.47 -2.45 -13.02
C GLY A 170 -28.70 -2.08 -14.49
N SER A 171 -28.32 -0.88 -14.94
CA SER A 171 -28.18 -0.59 -16.36
C SER A 171 -26.71 -0.57 -16.71
N GLY A 172 -26.19 -1.73 -17.11
CA GLY A 172 -24.97 -1.78 -17.88
C GLY A 172 -25.06 -0.77 -19.02
N SER A 173 -23.95 -0.09 -19.31
CA SER A 173 -23.74 0.59 -20.57
C SER A 173 -23.87 -0.42 -21.72
N ALA A 174 -25.11 -0.74 -22.09
CA ALA A 174 -25.45 -1.12 -23.43
C ALA A 174 -25.40 0.16 -24.27
N THR A 175 -24.18 0.58 -24.63
CA THR A 175 -24.03 1.42 -25.82
C THR A 175 -24.38 0.52 -26.99
N GLY A 176 -25.64 0.62 -27.42
CA GLY A 176 -26.17 -0.10 -28.56
C GLY A 176 -25.36 0.16 -29.82
N SER A 177 -25.20 -0.92 -30.58
CA SER A 177 -24.87 -1.02 -31.99
C SER A 177 -25.24 0.20 -32.83
N ALA A 178 -24.24 0.76 -33.52
CA ALA A 178 -24.43 1.16 -34.91
C ALA A 178 -24.18 -0.08 -35.79
N THR A 179 -25.26 -0.61 -36.38
CA THR A 179 -25.22 -1.60 -37.46
C THR A 179 -24.61 -1.00 -38.73
N ASP A 180 -23.61 -1.65 -39.31
CA ASP A 180 -23.32 -1.56 -40.75
C ASP A 180 -23.19 -2.99 -41.32
N PRO A 181 -24.05 -3.44 -42.25
CA PRO A 181 -24.00 -4.76 -42.80
C PRO A 181 -23.37 -4.74 -44.19
N THR A 182 -22.06 -4.94 -44.33
CA THR A 182 -21.45 -5.52 -45.55
C THR A 182 -20.03 -6.02 -45.27
N SER A 183 -19.87 -7.32 -45.04
CA SER A 183 -18.82 -8.07 -45.75
C SER A 183 -18.94 -9.57 -45.55
N THR A 184 -18.92 -10.23 -46.69
CA THR A 184 -19.05 -11.64 -47.00
C THR A 184 -17.96 -12.52 -46.40
N ASN A 185 -18.39 -13.66 -45.88
CA ASN A 185 -17.58 -14.86 -45.65
C ASN A 185 -17.01 -15.42 -46.98
N PRO A 186 -15.90 -16.17 -46.95
CA PRO A 186 -15.97 -17.45 -47.63
C PRO A 186 -15.42 -18.64 -46.82
N THR A 187 -16.22 -19.69 -46.89
CA THR A 187 -15.96 -21.11 -46.65
C THR A 187 -14.77 -21.66 -47.45
N SER A 188 -13.97 -22.54 -46.82
CA SER A 188 -13.42 -23.73 -47.50
C SER A 188 -13.08 -24.82 -46.47
N THR A 189 -13.88 -25.88 -46.33
CA THR A 189 -13.77 -27.21 -46.98
C THR A 189 -12.95 -28.22 -46.16
N ASP A 190 -13.67 -29.17 -45.56
CA ASP A 190 -13.24 -30.47 -44.98
C ASP A 190 -12.87 -31.46 -46.13
N PRO A 191 -12.01 -32.52 -45.98
CA PRO A 191 -12.46 -33.78 -45.35
C PRO A 191 -11.38 -34.68 -44.68
N SER A 192 -11.79 -35.35 -43.60
CA SER A 192 -11.68 -36.81 -43.33
C SER A 192 -10.36 -37.59 -43.54
N SER A 193 -9.84 -38.21 -42.46
CA SER A 193 -9.56 -39.67 -42.35
C SER A 193 -8.99 -40.04 -40.95
N THR A 194 -9.71 -40.78 -40.11
CA THR A 194 -9.69 -42.26 -39.90
C THR A 194 -8.59 -42.76 -38.93
N ASP A 195 -9.00 -43.10 -37.70
CA ASP A 195 -8.33 -44.00 -36.71
C ASP A 195 -8.03 -45.41 -37.30
N PRO A 196 -7.18 -46.33 -36.75
CA PRO A 196 -7.02 -46.62 -35.31
C PRO A 196 -5.66 -47.21 -34.78
N ALA A 197 -5.58 -47.29 -33.44
CA ALA A 197 -4.98 -48.32 -32.55
C ALA A 197 -3.51 -48.79 -32.69
N THR A 198 -2.79 -48.83 -31.55
CA THR A 198 -2.31 -50.03 -30.82
C THR A 198 -1.13 -49.67 -29.87
N GLY A 199 -1.19 -50.10 -28.60
CA GLY A 199 -0.08 -49.99 -27.62
C GLY A 199 1.09 -50.97 -27.92
N PRO A 200 2.04 -51.28 -26.99
CA PRO A 200 1.97 -51.15 -25.53
C PRO A 200 3.27 -50.65 -24.83
N ALA A 201 3.25 -50.73 -23.49
CA ALA A 201 4.37 -50.96 -22.55
C ALA A 201 5.14 -49.76 -21.96
N GLY A 202 4.82 -49.48 -20.68
CA GLY A 202 5.76 -49.51 -19.55
C GLY A 202 6.74 -48.34 -19.35
N THR A 203 6.69 -47.68 -18.19
CA THR A 203 7.54 -47.94 -17.01
C THR A 203 7.31 -46.85 -15.96
N ASP A 204 7.24 -47.29 -14.70
CA ASP A 204 7.07 -46.51 -13.48
C ASP A 204 8.13 -45.43 -13.24
N ALA A 205 7.72 -44.31 -12.62
CA ALA A 205 8.50 -43.62 -11.59
C ALA A 205 7.62 -42.59 -10.87
N ALA A 206 7.19 -42.95 -9.67
CA ALA A 206 6.62 -42.03 -8.70
C ALA A 206 7.71 -41.09 -8.17
N THR A 207 7.53 -39.78 -8.31
CA THR A 207 8.35 -38.78 -7.62
C THR A 207 7.58 -38.29 -6.40
N LEU A 208 8.19 -38.56 -5.25
CA LEU A 208 7.78 -38.24 -3.90
C LEU A 208 7.65 -36.72 -3.68
N ALA A 209 6.53 -36.31 -3.11
CA ALA A 209 6.39 -35.03 -2.41
C ALA A 209 6.87 -35.17 -0.96
N PRO A 210 7.61 -34.22 -0.38
CA PRO A 210 7.82 -34.18 1.06
C PRO A 210 6.61 -33.54 1.74
N SER A 211 5.84 -34.37 2.46
CA SER A 211 4.91 -33.96 3.51
C SER A 211 5.71 -33.52 4.73
N ASP A 212 5.84 -32.22 4.98
CA ASP A 212 6.34 -31.73 6.26
C ASP A 212 5.17 -31.65 7.24
N SER A 213 5.18 -32.56 8.21
CA SER A 213 4.15 -32.72 9.22
C SER A 213 4.49 -31.85 10.43
N GLY A 214 3.50 -31.10 10.88
CA GLY A 214 3.65 -30.09 11.92
C GLY A 214 4.25 -30.57 13.24
N ALA A 215 5.11 -29.72 13.78
CA ALA A 215 5.34 -29.58 15.21
C ALA A 215 5.15 -28.08 15.55
N PRO A 216 4.36 -27.72 16.58
CA PRO A 216 4.23 -26.33 16.99
C PRO A 216 5.53 -25.83 17.62
N PHE A 217 6.01 -24.68 17.14
CA PHE A 217 7.13 -23.95 17.73
C PHE A 217 6.65 -23.33 19.05
N ILE A 218 6.98 -23.96 20.19
CA ILE A 218 6.70 -23.39 21.51
C ILE A 218 7.80 -22.38 21.83
N ILE A 219 7.44 -21.09 21.84
CA ILE A 219 8.30 -20.04 22.40
C ILE A 219 7.99 -19.97 23.89
N GLU A 220 8.88 -20.53 24.70
CA GLU A 220 8.78 -20.48 26.17
C GLU A 220 9.02 -19.05 26.66
N THR A 221 7.94 -18.33 26.94
CA THR A 221 7.93 -16.99 27.53
C THR A 221 7.86 -17.09 29.05
N THR A 222 8.93 -17.58 29.68
CA THR A 222 9.09 -17.42 31.14
C THR A 222 9.82 -16.10 31.44
N PRO A 223 9.15 -15.05 31.94
CA PRO A 223 9.82 -13.83 32.38
C PRO A 223 10.67 -14.11 33.64
N PRO A 224 11.85 -13.46 33.80
CA PRO A 224 12.64 -13.59 35.02
C PRO A 224 11.91 -12.96 36.20
N ALA A 225 11.81 -13.70 37.32
CA ALA A 225 11.23 -13.22 38.56
C ALA A 225 12.02 -12.02 39.14
N PRO A 226 11.35 -11.07 39.81
CA PRO A 226 12.03 -9.95 40.44
C PRO A 226 12.90 -10.41 41.61
N ALA A 227 14.15 -9.95 41.65
CA ALA A 227 15.00 -10.07 42.83
C ALA A 227 14.47 -9.16 43.94
N ASN A 228 14.20 -9.73 45.13
CA ASN A 228 14.02 -8.98 46.37
C ASN A 228 15.36 -8.44 46.88
#